data_AF-K2GJ30-F1
#
_entry.id   AF-K2GJ30-F1
#
_cell.length_a   1.000
_cell.length_b   1.000
_cell.length_c   1.000
_cell.angle_alpha   90.00
_cell.angle_beta   90.00
_cell.angle_gamma   90.00
#
_symmetry.space_group_name_H-M   'P 1'
#
loop_
_entity.id
_entity.type
_entity.pdbx_description
1 polymer ?
#
loop_
_entity_poly.entity_id
_entity_poly.type
_entity_poly.pdbx_seq_one_letter_code
_entity_poly.pdbx_strand_id
1 'polypeptide(L)'
;MARKAPSTRFPNAIAVSYGRALKKQVRDLHRETLNVFDEQIKEDIKALKRSDALEERVDGPLSSIISAVGIIKNVANAIYDVHISTNIAMKHIKLLDKMNLKNMEDQGRIKGVSPIDNNDKMADFLEAAVQENVSYITDIKDSYMTNIERVILQGAKKSSTIKGIRDELVKQAGMTIRRAEFIAKDQTGTIFGQLTAERHKNMGVEKFTWRTAGDERVRDSHESLNGEEFPYDDPPAVGLPGEDFSCRCQAEPVFD
;
A
#
# COMPACT_ATOMS: atom_id res chain seq x y z
N MET A 1 -23.20 -33.00 15.76
CA MET A 1 -23.01 -31.73 15.04
C MET A 1 -21.58 -31.71 14.52
N ALA A 2 -21.38 -31.42 13.23
CA ALA A 2 -20.04 -31.18 12.69
C ALA A 2 -19.40 -30.01 13.47
N ARG A 3 -18.13 -30.12 13.84
CA ARG A 3 -17.41 -29.02 14.48
C ARG A 3 -17.23 -27.90 13.45
N LYS A 4 -17.66 -26.69 13.77
CA LYS A 4 -17.50 -25.51 12.92
C LYS A 4 -16.02 -25.08 12.89
N ALA A 5 -15.52 -24.71 11.72
CA ALA A 5 -14.18 -24.17 11.53
C ALA A 5 -13.95 -22.92 12.40
N PRO A 6 -12.75 -22.72 13.02
CA PRO A 6 -12.45 -21.46 13.65
C PRO A 6 -12.49 -20.34 12.62
N SER A 7 -13.15 -19.24 12.98
CA SER A 7 -13.28 -18.09 12.09
C SER A 7 -11.93 -17.42 11.84
N THR A 8 -11.61 -17.18 10.58
CA THR A 8 -10.50 -16.28 10.20
C THR A 8 -10.92 -14.83 10.40
N ARG A 9 -10.00 -13.97 10.87
CA ARG A 9 -10.21 -12.51 10.99
C ARG A 9 -9.19 -11.75 10.17
N PHE A 10 -9.58 -10.56 9.72
CA PHE A 10 -8.68 -9.67 8.99
C PHE A 10 -7.42 -9.32 9.81
N PRO A 11 -6.21 -9.37 9.22
CA PRO A 11 -4.94 -9.09 9.88
C PRO A 11 -4.68 -7.62 10.27
N ASN A 12 -5.58 -6.99 11.05
CA ASN A 12 -5.53 -5.56 11.39
C ASN A 12 -4.16 -5.09 11.93
N ALA A 13 -3.55 -5.85 12.84
CA ALA A 13 -2.26 -5.49 13.42
C ALA A 13 -1.13 -5.46 12.36
N ILE A 14 -1.18 -6.38 11.40
CA ILE A 14 -0.20 -6.48 10.31
C ILE A 14 -0.42 -5.31 9.32
N ALA A 15 -1.66 -5.04 8.93
CA ALA A 15 -2.01 -3.88 8.09
C ALA A 15 -1.56 -2.56 8.72
N VAL A 16 -1.81 -2.36 10.01
CA VAL A 16 -1.39 -1.15 10.74
C VAL A 16 0.13 -1.05 10.81
N SER A 17 0.84 -2.16 11.05
CA SER A 17 2.30 -2.17 11.07
C SER A 17 2.89 -1.80 9.70
N TYR A 18 2.36 -2.38 8.62
CA TYR A 18 2.80 -2.07 7.26
C TYR A 18 2.51 -0.61 6.89
N GLY A 19 1.28 -0.13 7.14
CA GLY A 19 0.91 1.25 6.91
C GLY A 19 1.74 2.25 7.73
N ARG A 20 2.18 1.90 8.94
CA ARG A 20 3.13 2.72 9.71
C ARG A 20 4.49 2.83 9.04
N ALA A 21 5.02 1.74 8.49
CA ALA A 21 6.29 1.74 7.76
C ALA A 21 6.21 2.63 6.51
N LEU A 22 5.16 2.46 5.70
CA LEU A 22 4.95 3.26 4.48
C LEU A 22 4.79 4.75 4.81
N LYS A 23 3.96 5.08 5.79
CA LYS A 23 3.78 6.46 6.24
C LYS A 23 5.06 7.08 6.79
N LYS A 24 5.95 6.30 7.39
CA LYS A 24 7.23 6.80 7.88
C LYS A 24 8.09 7.28 6.70
N GLN A 25 8.22 6.48 5.64
CA GLN A 25 8.96 6.89 4.44
C GLN A 25 8.39 8.17 3.82
N VAL A 26 7.06 8.28 3.71
CA VAL A 26 6.40 9.49 3.19
C VAL A 26 6.69 10.71 4.06
N ARG A 27 6.62 10.58 5.39
CA ARG A 27 6.91 11.69 6.31
C ARG A 27 8.38 12.10 6.28
N ASP A 28 9.28 11.14 6.19
CA ASP A 28 10.71 11.40 6.08
C ASP A 28 11.01 12.17 4.79
N LEU A 29 10.47 11.72 3.65
CA LEU A 29 10.63 12.42 2.38
C LEU A 29 9.98 13.81 2.40
N HIS A 30 8.81 13.95 3.01
CA HIS A 30 8.14 15.24 3.15
C HIS A 30 8.92 16.24 3.99
N ARG A 31 9.52 15.78 5.10
CA ARG A 31 10.39 16.62 5.93
C ARG A 31 11.55 17.16 5.11
N GLU A 32 12.26 16.30 4.36
CA GLU A 32 13.37 16.74 3.53
C GLU A 32 12.93 17.64 2.36
N THR A 33 11.74 17.39 1.81
CA THR A 33 11.12 18.27 0.80
C THR A 33 10.95 19.69 1.35
N LEU A 34 10.40 19.82 2.57
CA LEU A 34 10.20 21.13 3.20
C LEU A 34 11.50 21.80 3.59
N ASN A 35 12.50 21.05 4.06
CA ASN A 35 13.83 21.59 4.36
C ASN A 35 14.45 22.22 3.11
N VAL A 36 14.52 21.46 2.00
CA VAL A 36 15.06 21.98 0.73
C VAL A 36 14.23 23.16 0.21
N PHE A 37 12.91 23.11 0.36
CA PHE A 37 12.04 24.21 -0.04
C PHE A 37 12.33 25.49 0.76
N ASP A 38 12.39 25.38 2.08
CA ASP A 38 12.53 26.52 2.99
C ASP A 38 13.95 27.12 2.93
N GLU A 39 14.99 26.30 2.70
CA GLU A 39 16.41 26.72 2.66
C GLU A 39 16.88 27.21 1.28
N GLN A 40 16.38 26.64 0.18
CA GLN A 40 16.91 26.91 -1.17
C GLN A 40 15.84 27.50 -2.08
N ILE A 41 14.79 26.73 -2.36
CA ILE A 41 13.79 27.05 -3.39
C ILE A 41 13.07 28.38 -3.09
N LYS A 42 12.79 28.65 -1.82
CA LYS A 42 12.11 29.87 -1.37
C LYS A 42 12.85 31.14 -1.79
N GLU A 43 14.17 31.20 -1.64
CA GLU A 43 14.96 32.38 -2.01
C GLU A 43 15.07 32.53 -3.52
N ASP A 44 15.19 31.43 -4.26
CA ASP A 44 15.17 31.45 -5.72
C ASP A 44 13.84 31.93 -6.28
N ILE A 45 12.70 31.53 -5.69
CA ILE A 45 11.38 32.06 -6.06
C ILE A 45 11.29 33.57 -5.82
N LYS A 46 11.86 34.09 -4.72
CA LYS A 46 11.90 35.54 -4.48
C LYS A 46 12.79 36.26 -5.49
N ALA A 47 13.89 35.63 -5.92
CA ALA A 47 14.78 36.19 -6.94
C ALA A 47 14.07 36.28 -8.29
N LEU A 48 13.37 35.21 -8.72
CA LEU A 48 12.56 35.20 -9.95
C LEU A 48 11.52 36.33 -9.99
N LYS A 49 10.83 36.56 -8.86
CA LYS A 49 9.81 37.60 -8.77
C LYS A 49 10.36 39.03 -8.81
N ARG A 50 11.65 39.21 -8.50
CA ARG A 50 12.31 40.52 -8.47
C ARG A 50 12.94 40.90 -9.81
N SER A 51 13.20 39.94 -10.70
CA SER A 51 13.72 40.22 -12.02
C SER A 51 12.58 40.50 -13.00
N ASP A 52 12.47 41.74 -13.49
CA ASP A 52 11.58 42.11 -14.60
C ASP A 52 11.98 41.49 -15.95
N ALA A 53 13.18 40.89 -16.03
CA ALA A 53 13.70 40.25 -17.23
C ALA A 53 13.57 38.73 -17.14
N LEU A 54 12.62 38.17 -17.90
CA LEU A 54 12.53 36.77 -18.32
C LEU A 54 13.72 36.37 -19.23
N GLU A 55 14.96 36.81 -18.95
CA GLU A 55 16.12 36.24 -19.61
C GLU A 55 16.48 34.93 -18.90
N GLU A 56 16.14 33.83 -19.54
CA GLU A 56 16.45 32.47 -19.12
C GLU A 56 17.98 32.27 -19.19
N ARG A 57 18.69 32.72 -18.15
CA ARG A 57 20.13 32.47 -17.99
C ARG A 57 20.34 31.01 -17.61
N VAL A 58 21.39 30.40 -18.17
CA VAL A 58 21.80 29.01 -17.88
C VAL A 58 21.98 28.77 -16.37
N ASP A 59 22.46 29.79 -15.64
CA ASP A 59 22.65 29.78 -14.18
C ASP A 59 21.62 30.65 -13.44
N GLY A 60 20.41 30.79 -14.01
CA GLY A 60 19.34 31.59 -13.42
C GLY A 60 18.63 30.90 -12.25
N PRO A 61 17.80 31.62 -11.48
CA PRO A 61 17.10 31.05 -10.32
C PRO A 61 16.18 29.86 -10.67
N LEU A 62 15.64 29.78 -11.89
CA LEU A 62 14.87 28.62 -12.34
C LEU A 62 15.74 27.34 -12.45
N SER A 63 16.98 27.47 -12.93
CA SER A 63 17.96 26.38 -12.99
C SER A 63 18.36 25.90 -11.58
N SER A 64 18.51 26.86 -10.65
CA SER A 64 18.73 26.57 -9.22
C SER A 64 17.57 25.78 -8.60
N ILE A 65 16.32 26.18 -8.88
CA ILE A 65 15.12 25.45 -8.43
C ILE A 65 15.09 24.02 -8.98
N ILE A 66 15.38 23.83 -10.27
CA ILE A 66 15.43 22.50 -10.88
C ILE A 66 16.50 21.64 -10.19
N SER A 67 17.67 22.22 -9.90
CA SER A 67 18.74 21.54 -9.18
C SER A 67 18.32 21.15 -7.76
N ALA A 68 17.63 22.04 -7.03
CA ALA A 68 17.08 21.74 -5.71
C ALA A 68 16.03 20.62 -5.74
N VAL A 69 15.17 20.57 -6.76
CA VAL A 69 14.26 19.43 -6.97
C VAL A 69 15.05 18.14 -7.22
N GLY A 70 16.17 18.22 -7.94
CA GLY A 70 17.11 17.12 -8.11
C GLY A 70 17.68 16.58 -6.78
N ILE A 71 17.97 17.46 -5.83
CA ILE A 71 18.38 17.06 -4.47
C ILE A 71 17.27 16.26 -3.78
N ILE A 72 16.02 16.73 -3.84
CA ILE A 72 14.87 16.03 -3.25
C ILE A 72 14.70 14.65 -3.90
N LYS A 73 14.89 14.53 -5.22
CA LYS A 73 14.85 13.25 -5.94
C LYS A 73 15.92 12.27 -5.46
N ASN A 74 17.15 12.73 -5.21
CA ASN A 74 18.22 11.89 -4.69
C ASN A 74 17.89 11.39 -3.27
N VAL A 75 17.36 12.27 -2.41
CA VAL A 75 16.86 11.91 -1.08
C VAL A 75 15.73 10.88 -1.18
N ALA A 76 14.77 11.07 -2.09
CA ALA A 76 13.69 10.14 -2.32
C ALA A 76 14.22 8.74 -2.70
N ASN A 77 15.20 8.67 -3.59
CA ASN A 77 15.83 7.41 -3.98
C ASN A 77 16.55 6.72 -2.80
N ALA A 78 17.16 7.49 -1.89
CA ALA A 78 17.79 6.91 -0.69
C ALA A 78 16.76 6.39 0.33
N ILE A 79 15.65 7.12 0.57
CA ILE A 79 14.58 6.72 1.49
C ILE A 79 13.82 5.49 0.98
N TYR A 80 13.67 5.40 -0.34
CA TYR A 80 12.95 4.34 -1.04
C TYR A 80 13.91 3.40 -1.79
N ASP A 81 15.13 3.23 -1.27
CA ASP A 81 16.09 2.27 -1.82
C ASP A 81 15.43 0.90 -1.98
N VAL A 82 15.80 0.18 -3.04
CA VAL A 82 15.21 -1.11 -3.38
C VAL A 82 15.32 -2.11 -2.23
N HIS A 83 16.44 -2.15 -1.49
CA HIS A 83 16.61 -3.06 -0.37
C HIS A 83 15.72 -2.69 0.80
N ILE A 84 15.55 -1.39 1.08
CA ILE A 84 14.64 -0.92 2.15
C ILE A 84 13.20 -1.29 1.79
N SER A 85 12.77 -1.01 0.57
CA SER A 85 11.43 -1.30 0.07
C SER A 85 11.14 -2.80 0.09
N THR A 86 12.08 -3.62 -0.39
CA THR A 86 12.01 -5.09 -0.34
C THR A 86 11.93 -5.59 1.10
N ASN A 87 12.73 -5.07 2.03
CA ASN A 87 12.68 -5.48 3.43
C ASN A 87 11.33 -5.17 4.09
N ILE A 88 10.71 -4.01 3.78
CA ILE A 88 9.38 -3.66 4.28
C ILE A 88 8.33 -4.65 3.72
N ALA A 89 8.35 -4.91 2.41
CA ALA A 89 7.42 -5.83 1.75
C ALA A 89 7.59 -7.27 2.27
N MET A 90 8.82 -7.79 2.30
CA MET A 90 9.12 -9.14 2.83
C MET A 90 8.67 -9.30 4.28
N LYS A 91 8.91 -8.30 5.13
CA LYS A 91 8.44 -8.34 6.53
C LYS A 91 6.92 -8.40 6.60
N HIS A 92 6.22 -7.61 5.78
CA HIS A 92 4.76 -7.61 5.72
C HIS A 92 4.22 -8.99 5.32
N ILE A 93 4.72 -9.53 4.21
CA ILE A 93 4.26 -10.81 3.64
C ILE A 93 4.59 -11.98 4.55
N LYS A 94 5.79 -12.02 5.14
CA LYS A 94 6.16 -13.05 6.13
C LYS A 94 5.24 -13.09 7.34
N LEU A 95 4.75 -11.92 7.80
CA LEU A 95 3.80 -11.86 8.91
C LEU A 95 2.41 -12.38 8.48
N LEU A 96 1.95 -12.02 7.28
CA LEU A 96 0.69 -12.52 6.73
C LEU A 96 0.73 -14.03 6.54
N ASP A 97 1.79 -14.52 5.91
CA ASP A 97 2.02 -15.92 5.65
C ASP A 97 1.97 -16.75 6.94
N LYS A 98 2.75 -16.35 7.96
CA LYS A 98 2.76 -16.99 9.27
C LYS A 98 1.39 -16.98 9.96
N MET A 99 0.68 -15.84 9.92
CA MET A 99 -0.65 -15.74 10.53
C MET A 99 -1.66 -16.60 9.78
N ASN A 100 -1.60 -16.62 8.46
CA ASN A 100 -2.48 -17.39 7.61
C ASN A 100 -2.26 -18.89 7.83
N LEU A 101 -1.01 -19.36 7.83
CA LEU A 101 -0.67 -20.77 8.07
C LEU A 101 -1.27 -21.26 9.39
N LYS A 102 -1.07 -20.49 10.46
CA LYS A 102 -1.63 -20.82 11.76
C LYS A 102 -3.17 -20.95 11.73
N ASN A 103 -3.85 -20.03 11.04
CA ASN A 103 -5.31 -20.12 10.89
C ASN A 103 -5.71 -21.38 10.11
N MET A 104 -4.95 -21.74 9.07
CA MET A 104 -5.23 -22.94 8.27
C MET A 104 -4.97 -24.23 9.05
N GLU A 105 -3.92 -24.28 9.89
CA GLU A 105 -3.68 -25.40 10.82
C GLU A 105 -4.84 -25.56 11.81
N ASP A 106 -5.32 -24.46 12.39
CA ASP A 106 -6.45 -24.47 13.33
C ASP A 106 -7.76 -24.92 12.65
N GLN A 107 -7.97 -24.56 11.38
CA GLN A 107 -9.11 -25.03 10.58
C GLN A 107 -8.98 -26.50 10.19
N GLY A 108 -7.82 -26.92 9.68
CA GLY A 108 -7.57 -28.29 9.22
C GLY A 108 -7.64 -29.33 10.33
N ARG A 109 -7.29 -28.97 11.58
CA ARG A 109 -7.43 -29.83 12.78
C ARG A 109 -8.83 -30.40 12.98
N ILE A 110 -9.88 -29.77 12.45
CA ILE A 110 -11.25 -30.27 12.56
C ILE A 110 -11.48 -31.53 11.74
N LYS A 111 -10.82 -31.64 10.57
CA LYS A 111 -10.93 -32.79 9.66
C LYS A 111 -9.68 -33.66 9.65
N GLY A 112 -8.69 -33.35 10.49
CA GLY A 112 -7.41 -34.06 10.53
C GLY A 112 -6.54 -33.84 9.29
N VAL A 113 -6.75 -32.72 8.58
CA VAL A 113 -6.00 -32.33 7.39
C VAL A 113 -5.00 -31.24 7.77
N SER A 114 -3.79 -31.29 7.21
CA SER A 114 -2.79 -30.24 7.37
C SER A 114 -2.71 -29.41 6.10
N PRO A 115 -2.59 -28.07 6.18
CA PRO A 115 -2.20 -27.28 5.03
C PRO A 115 -0.79 -27.67 4.59
N ILE A 116 -0.56 -27.75 3.28
CA ILE A 116 0.78 -27.88 2.71
C ILE A 116 1.42 -26.49 2.79
N ASP A 117 2.55 -26.39 3.47
CA ASP A 117 3.25 -25.11 3.70
C ASP A 117 4.34 -24.83 2.67
N ASN A 118 5.02 -25.87 2.18
CA ASN A 118 6.13 -25.75 1.22
C ASN A 118 5.81 -26.48 -0.08
N ASN A 119 5.39 -25.72 -1.09
CA ASN A 119 5.46 -26.13 -2.48
C ASN A 119 5.96 -24.95 -3.34
N ASP A 120 6.50 -25.26 -4.53
CA ASP A 120 7.09 -24.26 -5.42
C ASP A 120 6.09 -23.15 -5.79
N LYS A 121 4.81 -23.52 -5.98
CA LYS A 121 3.74 -22.58 -6.32
C LYS A 121 3.49 -21.54 -5.22
N MET A 122 3.57 -21.92 -3.95
CA MET A 122 3.43 -21.01 -2.81
C MET A 122 4.65 -20.09 -2.70
N ALA A 123 5.84 -20.61 -2.95
CA ALA A 123 7.06 -19.81 -2.98
C ALA A 123 6.99 -18.75 -4.09
N ASP A 124 6.60 -19.14 -5.30
CA ASP A 124 6.41 -18.25 -6.44
C ASP A 124 5.36 -17.16 -6.14
N PHE A 125 4.24 -17.55 -5.52
CA PHE A 125 3.21 -16.58 -5.10
C PHE A 125 3.75 -15.55 -4.09
N LEU A 126 4.45 -16.01 -3.05
CA LEU A 126 5.01 -15.13 -2.03
C LEU A 126 6.07 -14.19 -2.62
N GLU A 127 6.89 -14.68 -3.55
CA GLU A 127 7.86 -13.85 -4.27
C GLU A 127 7.17 -12.80 -5.15
N ALA A 128 6.16 -13.19 -5.92
CA ALA A 128 5.37 -12.26 -6.73
C ALA A 128 4.68 -11.19 -5.87
N ALA A 129 4.11 -11.57 -4.73
CA ALA A 129 3.51 -10.63 -3.79
C ALA A 129 4.54 -9.63 -3.24
N VAL A 130 5.80 -10.05 -3.00
CA VAL A 130 6.89 -9.16 -2.59
C VAL A 130 7.18 -8.14 -3.70
N GLN A 131 7.33 -8.61 -4.93
CA GLN A 131 7.63 -7.75 -6.08
C GLN A 131 6.51 -6.73 -6.33
N GLU A 132 5.25 -7.16 -6.26
CA GLU A 132 4.09 -6.27 -6.38
C GLU A 132 4.06 -5.22 -5.26
N ASN A 133 4.37 -5.61 -4.02
CA ASN A 133 4.40 -4.66 -2.92
C ASN A 133 5.56 -3.67 -3.02
N VAL A 134 6.70 -4.09 -3.55
CA VAL A 134 7.81 -3.17 -3.89
C VAL A 134 7.39 -2.18 -4.98
N SER A 135 6.62 -2.60 -5.98
CA SER A 135 6.11 -1.70 -7.01
C SER A 135 5.16 -0.64 -6.43
N TYR A 136 4.21 -1.03 -5.55
CA TYR A 136 3.35 -0.06 -4.85
C TYR A 136 4.14 0.95 -4.00
N ILE A 137 5.19 0.49 -3.30
CA ILE A 137 6.07 1.36 -2.52
C ILE A 137 6.78 2.37 -3.43
N THR A 138 7.26 1.90 -4.59
CA THR A 138 7.92 2.73 -5.60
C THR A 138 6.95 3.76 -6.19
N ASP A 139 5.73 3.35 -6.48
CA ASP A 139 4.66 4.22 -7.00
C ASP A 139 4.23 5.32 -6.02
N ILE A 140 4.31 5.07 -4.71
CA ILE A 140 4.10 6.09 -3.68
C ILE A 140 5.15 7.19 -3.82
N LYS A 141 6.43 6.81 -3.94
CA LYS A 141 7.56 7.73 -4.12
C LYS A 141 7.43 8.51 -5.42
N ASP A 142 7.25 7.82 -6.54
CA ASP A 142 7.22 8.46 -7.87
C ASP A 142 6.06 9.43 -8.00
N SER A 143 4.85 9.04 -7.55
CA SER A 143 3.69 9.93 -7.54
C SER A 143 3.91 11.17 -6.66
N TYR A 144 4.49 11.00 -5.47
CA TYR A 144 4.82 12.14 -4.61
C TYR A 144 5.82 13.08 -5.30
N MET A 145 6.89 12.53 -5.88
CA MET A 145 7.92 13.32 -6.58
C MET A 145 7.36 14.10 -7.76
N THR A 146 6.58 13.46 -8.63
CA THR A 146 5.92 14.15 -9.75
C THR A 146 4.99 15.27 -9.26
N ASN A 147 4.29 15.05 -8.15
CA ASN A 147 3.38 16.05 -7.60
C ASN A 147 4.12 17.26 -7.01
N ILE A 148 5.18 17.05 -6.23
CA ILE A 148 5.93 18.17 -5.63
C ILE A 148 6.69 18.98 -6.66
N GLU A 149 7.29 18.34 -7.67
CA GLU A 149 7.99 18.99 -8.76
C GLU A 149 7.02 19.91 -9.50
N ARG A 150 5.81 19.41 -9.82
CA ARG A 150 4.75 20.20 -10.44
C ARG A 150 4.37 21.41 -9.58
N VAL A 151 4.16 21.22 -8.27
CA VAL A 151 3.78 22.29 -7.34
C VAL A 151 4.86 23.38 -7.28
N ILE A 152 6.13 22.99 -7.18
CA ILE A 152 7.27 23.90 -7.12
C ILE A 152 7.43 24.67 -8.44
N LEU A 153 7.50 23.96 -9.58
CA LEU A 153 7.75 24.59 -10.87
C LEU A 153 6.58 25.49 -11.31
N GLN A 154 5.34 25.06 -11.10
CA GLN A 154 4.18 25.91 -11.40
C GLN A 154 4.09 27.09 -10.42
N GLY A 155 4.41 26.88 -9.15
CA GLY A 155 4.44 27.94 -8.15
C GLY A 155 5.52 28.99 -8.38
N ALA A 156 6.64 28.59 -8.99
CA ALA A 156 7.69 29.52 -9.40
C ALA A 156 7.30 30.32 -10.66
N LYS A 157 6.64 29.67 -11.63
CA LYS A 157 6.22 30.30 -12.90
C LYS A 157 4.99 31.18 -12.80
N LYS A 158 3.96 30.72 -12.08
CA LYS A 158 2.73 31.47 -11.81
C LYS A 158 2.97 32.24 -10.53
N SER A 159 2.54 33.51 -10.41
CA SER A 159 2.83 34.40 -9.27
C SER A 159 2.27 33.97 -7.89
N SER A 160 2.02 32.67 -7.66
CA SER A 160 1.66 32.03 -6.40
C SER A 160 2.53 32.50 -5.23
N THR A 161 1.91 32.71 -4.07
CA THR A 161 2.66 33.10 -2.86
C THR A 161 3.50 31.94 -2.36
N ILE A 162 4.66 32.23 -1.75
CA ILE A 162 5.54 31.20 -1.15
C ILE A 162 4.77 30.35 -0.14
N LYS A 163 3.92 30.99 0.66
CA LYS A 163 3.00 30.32 1.58
C LYS A 163 2.08 29.34 0.85
N GLY A 164 1.44 29.78 -0.24
CA GLY A 164 0.55 28.92 -1.03
C GLY A 164 1.25 27.70 -1.62
N ILE A 165 2.50 27.85 -2.08
CA ILE A 165 3.30 26.72 -2.58
C ILE A 165 3.58 25.73 -1.45
N ARG A 166 4.03 26.24 -0.29
CA ARG A 166 4.30 25.42 0.90
C ARG A 166 3.06 24.68 1.40
N ASP A 167 1.92 25.36 1.45
CA ASP A 167 0.64 24.77 1.87
C ASP A 167 0.21 23.64 0.92
N GLU A 168 0.41 23.81 -0.39
CA GLU A 168 0.13 22.76 -1.37
C GLU A 168 1.09 21.57 -1.22
N LEU A 169 2.39 21.78 -0.92
CA LEU A 169 3.33 20.69 -0.62
C LEU A 169 2.88 19.87 0.60
N VAL A 170 2.41 20.52 1.67
CA VAL A 170 1.84 19.84 2.85
C VAL A 170 0.61 19.02 2.48
N LYS A 171 -0.27 19.58 1.63
CA LYS A 171 -1.46 18.87 1.14
C LYS A 171 -1.09 17.64 0.31
N GLN A 172 -0.09 17.73 -0.57
CA GLN A 172 0.40 16.59 -1.35
C GLN A 172 0.90 15.47 -0.42
N ALA A 173 1.68 15.79 0.60
CA ALA A 173 2.11 14.80 1.60
C ALA A 173 0.95 14.15 2.34
N GLY A 174 -0.07 14.92 2.73
CA GLY A 174 -1.29 14.40 3.35
C GLY A 174 -2.04 13.41 2.46
N MET A 175 -2.11 13.66 1.15
CA MET A 175 -2.72 12.72 0.20
C MET A 175 -1.88 11.44 0.04
N THR A 176 -0.56 11.57 -0.08
CA THR A 176 0.34 10.42 -0.17
C THR A 176 0.32 9.55 1.09
N ILE A 177 0.19 10.15 2.28
CA ILE A 177 0.00 9.43 3.54
C ILE A 177 -1.28 8.59 3.53
N ARG A 178 -2.40 9.15 3.03
CA ARG A 178 -3.67 8.40 2.92
C ARG A 178 -3.57 7.28 1.89
N ARG A 179 -2.89 7.52 0.76
CA ARG A 179 -2.62 6.48 -0.25
C ARG A 179 -1.80 5.32 0.34
N ALA A 180 -0.77 5.63 1.14
CA ALA A 180 0.02 4.62 1.83
C ALA A 180 -0.80 3.78 2.83
N GLU A 181 -1.74 4.40 3.56
CA GLU A 181 -2.66 3.68 4.45
C GLU A 181 -3.62 2.77 3.68
N PHE A 182 -4.16 3.28 2.57
CA PHE A 182 -5.03 2.52 1.67
C PHE A 182 -4.30 1.28 1.14
N ILE A 183 -3.13 1.45 0.52
CA ILE A 183 -2.31 0.36 -0.02
C ILE A 183 -2.03 -0.69 1.06
N ALA A 184 -1.64 -0.27 2.27
CA ALA A 184 -1.35 -1.24 3.33
C ALA A 184 -2.56 -2.09 3.71
N LYS A 185 -3.76 -1.52 3.76
CA LYS A 185 -4.99 -2.26 4.08
C LYS A 185 -5.42 -3.15 2.93
N ASP A 186 -5.38 -2.62 1.72
CA ASP A 186 -5.74 -3.28 0.47
C ASP A 186 -4.89 -4.54 0.26
N GLN A 187 -3.57 -4.37 0.23
CA GLN A 187 -2.62 -5.46 0.03
C GLN A 187 -2.65 -6.49 1.15
N THR A 188 -2.94 -6.07 2.39
CA THR A 188 -3.20 -7.03 3.48
C THR A 188 -4.40 -7.91 3.19
N GLY A 189 -5.50 -7.36 2.67
CA GLY A 189 -6.69 -8.10 2.34
C GLY A 189 -6.45 -9.07 1.19
N THR A 190 -5.93 -8.57 0.07
CA THR A 190 -5.71 -9.33 -1.16
C THR A 190 -4.80 -10.53 -0.91
N ILE A 191 -3.60 -10.31 -0.37
CA ILE A 191 -2.62 -11.38 -0.16
C ILE A 191 -3.15 -12.42 0.83
N PHE A 192 -3.80 -11.97 1.90
CA PHE A 192 -4.31 -12.88 2.91
C PHE A 192 -5.49 -13.73 2.41
N GLY A 193 -6.36 -13.16 1.57
CA GLY A 193 -7.43 -13.87 0.88
C GLY A 193 -6.89 -14.93 -0.07
N GLN A 194 -5.92 -14.56 -0.90
CA GLN A 194 -5.27 -15.47 -1.85
C GLN A 194 -4.52 -16.62 -1.15
N LEU A 195 -3.78 -16.33 -0.08
CA LEU A 195 -3.15 -17.36 0.77
C LEU A 195 -4.19 -18.32 1.36
N THR A 196 -5.31 -17.78 1.83
CA THR A 196 -6.41 -18.60 2.37
C THR A 196 -6.97 -19.52 1.30
N ALA A 197 -7.25 -19.00 0.11
CA ALA A 197 -7.78 -19.79 -1.00
C ALA A 197 -6.82 -20.91 -1.42
N GLU A 198 -5.54 -20.60 -1.62
CA GLU A 198 -4.54 -21.59 -2.01
C GLU A 198 -4.38 -22.69 -0.95
N ARG A 199 -4.31 -22.32 0.34
CA ARG A 199 -4.22 -23.31 1.42
C ARG A 199 -5.50 -24.10 1.62
N HIS A 200 -6.67 -23.51 1.41
CA HIS A 200 -7.95 -24.23 1.40
C HIS A 200 -7.98 -25.28 0.29
N LYS A 201 -7.61 -24.91 -0.93
CA LYS A 201 -7.49 -25.86 -2.05
C LYS A 201 -6.52 -27.00 -1.73
N ASN A 202 -5.36 -26.70 -1.12
CA ASN A 202 -4.41 -27.74 -0.68
C ASN A 202 -4.96 -28.67 0.41
N MET A 203 -5.94 -28.21 1.19
CA MET A 203 -6.65 -29.03 2.18
C MET A 203 -7.85 -29.79 1.59
N GLY A 204 -8.08 -29.70 0.27
CA GLY A 204 -9.22 -30.32 -0.40
C GLY A 204 -10.55 -29.59 -0.19
N VAL A 205 -10.50 -28.31 0.20
CA VAL A 205 -11.71 -27.49 0.38
C VAL A 205 -12.10 -26.88 -0.97
N GLU A 206 -13.28 -27.26 -1.48
CA GLU A 206 -13.80 -26.77 -2.76
C GLU A 206 -14.63 -25.48 -2.61
N LYS A 207 -15.30 -25.30 -1.46
CA LYS A 207 -16.21 -24.18 -1.19
C LYS A 207 -15.84 -23.43 0.07
N PHE A 208 -16.21 -22.17 0.12
CA PHE A 208 -16.10 -21.33 1.31
C PHE A 208 -17.40 -20.61 1.60
N THR A 209 -17.69 -20.39 2.88
CA THR A 209 -18.69 -19.42 3.31
C THR A 209 -18.06 -18.03 3.38
N TRP A 210 -18.68 -17.04 2.74
CA TRP A 210 -18.24 -15.66 2.81
C TRP A 210 -18.55 -15.06 4.18
N ARG A 211 -17.56 -14.42 4.82
CA ARG A 211 -17.73 -13.74 6.12
C ARG A 211 -17.30 -12.30 6.02
N THR A 212 -18.20 -11.37 6.29
CA THR A 212 -17.87 -9.94 6.30
C THR A 212 -17.14 -9.53 7.57
N ALA A 213 -16.61 -8.30 7.60
CA ALA A 213 -16.08 -7.72 8.83
C ALA A 213 -17.18 -7.43 9.88
N GLY A 214 -18.46 -7.40 9.46
CA GLY A 214 -19.61 -7.18 10.33
C GLY A 214 -19.69 -5.78 10.94
N ASP A 215 -19.14 -4.76 10.27
CA ASP A 215 -19.19 -3.37 10.73
C ASP A 215 -19.76 -2.42 9.67
N GLU A 216 -19.98 -1.16 10.04
CA GLU A 216 -20.64 -0.14 9.22
C GLU A 216 -19.88 0.23 7.93
N ARG A 217 -18.64 -0.26 7.76
CA ARG A 217 -17.82 -0.02 6.58
C ARG A 217 -17.91 -1.15 5.56
N VAL A 218 -18.65 -2.21 5.86
CA VAL A 218 -18.96 -3.25 4.88
C VAL A 218 -19.88 -2.65 3.82
N ARG A 219 -19.54 -2.89 2.55
CA ARG A 219 -20.33 -2.42 1.40
C ARG A 219 -21.55 -3.31 1.22
N ASP A 220 -22.68 -2.77 0.79
CA ASP A 220 -23.92 -3.54 0.59
C ASP A 220 -23.71 -4.78 -0.30
N SER A 221 -22.89 -4.64 -1.35
CA SER A 221 -22.53 -5.76 -2.25
C SER A 221 -21.73 -6.87 -1.59
N HIS A 222 -21.09 -6.61 -0.45
CA HIS A 222 -20.36 -7.59 0.34
C HIS A 222 -21.23 -8.14 1.48
N GLU A 223 -22.09 -7.30 2.06
CA GLU A 223 -23.03 -7.71 3.10
C GLU A 223 -24.05 -8.73 2.58
N SER A 224 -24.51 -8.56 1.34
CA SER A 224 -25.39 -9.54 0.68
C SER A 224 -24.76 -10.91 0.46
N LEU A 225 -23.43 -11.03 0.55
CA LEU A 225 -22.72 -12.31 0.42
C LEU A 225 -22.53 -12.98 1.79
N ASN A 226 -22.74 -12.28 2.90
CA ASN A 226 -22.41 -12.76 4.23
C ASN A 226 -23.20 -14.03 4.59
N GLY A 227 -22.50 -15.13 4.80
CA GLY A 227 -23.09 -16.44 5.11
C GLY A 227 -23.43 -17.29 3.89
N GLU A 228 -23.31 -16.75 2.68
CA GLU A 228 -23.48 -17.50 1.44
C GLU A 228 -22.22 -18.33 1.13
N GLU A 229 -22.42 -19.47 0.47
CA GLU A 229 -21.35 -20.39 0.08
C GLU A 229 -21.02 -20.26 -1.40
N PHE A 230 -19.72 -20.20 -1.72
CA PHE A 230 -19.22 -20.08 -3.08
C PHE A 230 -18.13 -21.12 -3.35
N PRO A 231 -18.10 -21.73 -4.54
CA PRO A 231 -16.93 -22.48 -5.00
C PRO A 231 -15.72 -21.56 -5.15
N TYR A 232 -14.53 -22.04 -4.82
CA TYR A 232 -13.30 -21.28 -5.07
C TYR A 232 -13.00 -21.08 -6.57
N ASP A 233 -13.54 -21.94 -7.43
CA ASP A 233 -13.37 -21.87 -8.88
C ASP A 233 -14.50 -21.08 -9.58
N ASP A 234 -15.53 -20.67 -8.83
CA ASP A 234 -16.62 -19.81 -9.29
C ASP A 234 -16.98 -18.78 -8.21
N PRO A 235 -16.05 -17.85 -7.89
CA PRO A 235 -16.28 -16.83 -6.88
C PRO A 235 -17.33 -15.80 -7.34
N PRO A 236 -17.95 -15.05 -6.40
CA PRO A 236 -18.86 -13.97 -6.75
C PRO A 236 -18.14 -12.87 -7.56
N ALA A 237 -18.91 -11.98 -8.20
CA ALA A 237 -18.38 -10.93 -9.09
C ALA A 237 -17.35 -9.98 -8.44
N VAL A 238 -17.32 -9.90 -7.11
CA VAL A 238 -16.34 -9.11 -6.34
C VAL A 238 -15.00 -9.84 -6.13
N GLY A 239 -14.84 -11.04 -6.67
CA GLY A 239 -13.66 -11.90 -6.49
C GLY A 239 -13.67 -12.67 -5.18
N LEU A 240 -12.50 -13.10 -4.73
CA LEU A 240 -12.34 -13.78 -3.44
C LEU A 240 -12.43 -12.77 -2.28
N PRO A 241 -12.80 -13.23 -1.06
CA PRO A 241 -12.74 -12.38 0.13
C PRO A 241 -11.35 -11.77 0.31
N GLY A 242 -11.29 -10.43 0.27
CA GLY A 242 -10.04 -9.67 0.39
C GLY A 242 -9.54 -9.02 -0.90
N GLU A 243 -9.94 -9.50 -2.10
CA GLU A 243 -9.41 -9.00 -3.38
C GLU A 243 -10.02 -7.68 -3.85
N ASP A 244 -11.28 -7.43 -3.51
CA ASP A 244 -11.91 -6.14 -3.79
C ASP A 244 -11.26 -5.03 -2.94
N PHE A 245 -11.27 -3.79 -3.43
CA PHE A 245 -10.49 -2.70 -2.85
C PHE A 245 -10.76 -2.50 -1.36
N SER A 246 -9.69 -2.44 -0.57
CA SER A 246 -9.73 -2.24 0.88
C SER A 246 -10.70 -3.23 1.61
N CYS A 247 -10.93 -4.42 1.05
CA CYS A 247 -11.82 -5.43 1.60
C CYS A 247 -11.24 -6.06 2.88
N ARG A 248 -12.11 -6.42 3.83
CA ARG A 248 -11.75 -7.12 5.08
C ARG A 248 -12.50 -8.44 5.27
N CYS A 249 -13.32 -8.82 4.28
CA CYS A 249 -14.06 -10.08 4.29
C CYS A 249 -13.09 -11.27 4.27
N GLN A 250 -13.54 -12.42 4.78
CA GLN A 250 -12.74 -13.62 4.95
C GLN A 250 -13.49 -14.85 4.40
N ALA A 251 -12.74 -15.85 4.00
CA ALA A 251 -13.26 -17.16 3.62
C ALA A 251 -13.25 -18.11 4.84
N GLU A 252 -14.40 -18.70 5.17
CA GLU A 252 -14.51 -19.81 6.12
C GLU A 252 -14.65 -21.12 5.34
N PRO A 253 -13.81 -22.15 5.58
CA PRO A 253 -13.84 -23.37 4.77
C PRO A 253 -15.13 -24.16 5.01
N VAL A 254 -15.72 -24.67 3.93
CA VAL A 254 -16.80 -25.67 3.98
C VAL A 254 -16.16 -27.04 3.80
N PHE A 255 -16.20 -27.85 4.85
CA PHE A 255 -15.67 -29.22 4.81
C PHE A 255 -16.82 -30.23 4.72
N ASP A 256 -16.84 -31.01 3.65
CA ASP A 256 -17.73 -32.18 3.50
C ASP A 256 -17.48 -33.23 4.59
#